data_AF-A0AAJ2LSN7-F1
#
_entry.id   AF-A0AAJ2LSN7-F1
#
_cell.length_a   1.000
_cell.length_b   1.000
_cell.length_c   1.000
_cell.angle_alpha   90.00
_cell.angle_beta   90.00
_cell.angle_gamma   90.00
#
_symmetry.space_group_name_H-M   'P 1'
#
loop_
_entity.id
_entity.type
_entity.pdbx_description
1 polymer ?
#
loop_
_entity_poly.entity_id
_entity_poly.type
_entity_poly.pdbx_seq_one_letter_code
_entity_poly.pdbx_strand_id
1 'polypeptide(L)'
;AAEAEDAVRALATFDRELGGEIAPFAMVLLRSESAASSQIENLSASARKIAEAELGASGSEHAQMIVANVQAMTSALDLAEHMDTGAILAMHRALLASSDP
;
A
#
# COMPACT_ATOMS: atom_id res chain seq x y z
N ALA A 1 9.84 -23.30 -10.35
CA ALA A 1 8.52 -23.85 -10.75
C ALA A 1 7.75 -24.30 -9.52
N ALA A 2 8.24 -25.29 -8.76
CA ALA A 2 7.60 -25.77 -7.53
C ALA A 2 7.30 -24.65 -6.51
N GLU A 3 8.26 -23.79 -6.20
CA GLU A 3 8.07 -22.69 -5.23
C GLU A 3 6.97 -21.69 -5.65
N ALA A 4 6.87 -21.38 -6.95
CA ALA A 4 5.85 -20.48 -7.46
C ALA A 4 4.46 -21.13 -7.40
N GLU A 5 4.35 -22.42 -7.71
CA GLU A 5 3.11 -23.17 -7.58
C GLU A 5 2.65 -23.28 -6.12
N ASP A 6 3.58 -23.46 -5.19
CA ASP A 6 3.28 -23.51 -3.76
C ASP A 6 2.83 -22.15 -3.24
N ALA A 7 3.44 -21.05 -3.68
CA ALA A 7 3.01 -19.70 -3.34
C ALA A 7 1.59 -19.42 -3.86
N VAL A 8 1.28 -19.81 -5.11
CA VAL A 8 -0.07 -19.66 -5.67
C VAL A 8 -1.10 -20.48 -4.88
N ARG A 9 -0.76 -21.71 -4.48
CA ARG A 9 -1.62 -22.54 -3.62
C ARG A 9 -1.87 -21.92 -2.25
N ALA A 10 -0.84 -21.32 -1.66
CA ALA A 10 -0.94 -20.63 -0.38
C ALA A 10 -1.88 -19.42 -0.48
N LEU A 11 -1.73 -18.59 -1.52
CA LEU A 11 -2.62 -17.45 -1.79
C LEU A 11 -4.08 -17.87 -1.95
N ALA A 12 -4.34 -18.87 -2.80
CA ALA A 12 -5.71 -19.37 -3.02
C ALA A 12 -6.35 -19.96 -1.75
N THR A 13 -5.53 -20.50 -0.84
CA THR A 13 -6.00 -21.00 0.45
C THR A 13 -6.30 -19.86 1.41
N PHE A 14 -5.41 -18.86 1.48
CA PHE A 14 -5.61 -17.65 2.26
C PHE A 14 -6.89 -16.91 1.87
N ASP A 15 -7.12 -16.69 0.57
CA ASP A 15 -8.32 -16.00 0.06
C ASP A 15 -9.60 -16.75 0.44
N ARG A 16 -9.57 -18.09 0.33
CA ARG A 16 -10.72 -18.95 0.66
C ARG A 16 -11.04 -18.95 2.16
N GLU A 17 -10.01 -18.99 3.00
CA GLU A 17 -10.17 -19.17 4.46
C GLU A 17 -10.37 -17.84 5.19
N LEU A 18 -9.70 -16.77 4.75
CA LEU A 18 -9.65 -15.50 5.48
C LEU A 18 -10.16 -14.31 4.68
N GLY A 19 -10.29 -14.39 3.35
CA GLY A 19 -10.58 -13.24 2.48
C GLY A 19 -11.82 -12.45 2.90
N GLY A 20 -12.92 -13.13 3.24
CA GLY A 20 -14.15 -12.48 3.72
C GLY A 20 -14.02 -11.87 5.12
N GLU A 21 -13.24 -12.49 6.00
CA GLU A 21 -13.04 -12.03 7.38
C GLU A 21 -12.14 -10.79 7.44
N ILE A 22 -11.13 -10.72 6.58
CA ILE A 22 -10.14 -9.63 6.57
C ILE A 22 -10.53 -8.45 5.68
N ALA A 23 -11.50 -8.61 4.78
CA ALA A 23 -11.95 -7.56 3.88
C ALA A 23 -12.27 -6.22 4.58
N PRO A 24 -12.95 -6.19 5.76
CA PRO A 24 -13.20 -4.95 6.50
C PRO A 24 -11.92 -4.25 6.99
N PHE A 25 -10.79 -4.96 7.05
CA PHE A 25 -9.50 -4.46 7.52
C PHE A 25 -8.50 -4.18 6.39
N ALA A 26 -8.91 -4.23 5.13
CA ALA A 26 -8.02 -4.06 3.97
C ALA A 26 -7.16 -2.80 4.05
N MET A 27 -7.73 -1.66 4.46
CA MET A 27 -6.98 -0.41 4.64
C MET A 27 -5.92 -0.49 5.73
N VAL A 28 -6.18 -1.21 6.83
CA VAL A 28 -5.22 -1.38 7.92
C VAL A 28 -4.07 -2.29 7.49
N LEU A 29 -4.37 -3.35 6.75
CA LEU A 29 -3.38 -4.26 6.17
C LEU A 29 -2.51 -3.51 5.16
N LEU A 30 -3.12 -2.75 4.26
CA LEU A 30 -2.40 -1.97 3.26
C LEU A 30 -1.48 -0.93 3.90
N ARG A 31 -1.96 -0.20 4.91
CA ARG A 31 -1.12 0.75 5.66
C ARG A 31 0.06 0.08 6.36
N SER A 32 -0.16 -1.11 6.92
CA SER A 32 0.90 -1.87 7.61
C SER A 32 1.96 -2.34 6.61
N GLU A 33 1.53 -2.82 5.44
CA GLU A 33 2.43 -3.22 4.36
C GLU A 33 3.20 -2.03 3.79
N SER A 34 2.53 -0.90 3.48
CA SER A 34 3.22 0.30 3.00
C SER A 34 4.23 0.84 4.02
N ALA A 35 3.93 0.77 5.32
CA ALA A 35 4.87 1.17 6.37
C ALA A 35 6.07 0.21 6.49
N ALA A 36 5.84 -1.10 6.34
CA ALA A 36 6.89 -2.12 6.35
C ALA A 36 7.77 -2.04 5.10
N SER A 37 7.16 -1.87 3.91
CA SER A 37 7.87 -1.60 2.66
C SER A 37 8.74 -0.37 2.85
N SER A 38 8.16 0.76 3.26
CA SER A 38 8.86 2.03 3.49
C SER A 38 10.04 1.94 4.47
N GLN A 39 10.05 0.99 5.43
CA GLN A 39 11.22 0.76 6.30
C GLN A 39 12.45 0.31 5.50
N ILE A 40 12.26 -0.40 4.39
CA ILE A 40 13.35 -0.87 3.51
C ILE A 40 14.07 0.34 2.91
N GLU A 41 13.34 1.39 2.55
CA GLU A 41 13.88 2.67 2.07
C GLU A 41 14.27 3.63 3.21
N ASN A 42 14.37 3.14 4.44
CA ASN A 42 14.75 3.90 5.64
C ASN A 42 13.76 5.03 6.00
N LEU A 43 12.50 4.92 5.55
CA LEU A 43 11.41 5.82 5.89
C LEU A 43 10.64 5.26 7.07
N SER A 44 10.63 5.98 8.19
CA SER A 44 9.99 5.51 9.43
C SER A 44 9.12 6.57 10.10
N ALA A 45 7.95 6.13 10.57
CA ALA A 45 7.00 6.94 11.32
C ALA A 45 6.20 6.04 12.26
N SER A 46 5.78 6.58 13.42
CA SER A 46 4.85 5.86 14.29
C SER A 46 3.47 5.78 13.64
N ALA A 47 2.70 4.74 13.97
CA ALA A 47 1.32 4.59 13.49
C ALA A 47 0.46 5.84 13.77
N ARG A 48 0.69 6.51 14.91
CA ARG A 48 0.04 7.79 15.23
C ARG A 48 0.38 8.88 14.21
N LYS A 49 1.66 9.08 13.89
CA LYS A 49 2.09 10.11 12.93
C LYS A 49 1.57 9.84 11.52
N ILE A 50 1.50 8.56 11.12
CA ILE A 50 0.90 8.15 9.84
C ILE A 50 -0.59 8.52 9.83
N ALA A 51 -1.33 8.16 10.87
CA ALA A 51 -2.76 8.50 10.99
C ALA A 51 -3.01 10.02 11.02
N GLU A 52 -2.14 10.80 11.70
CA GLU A 52 -2.21 12.26 11.68
C GLU A 52 -1.99 12.83 10.26
N ALA A 53 -1.03 12.28 9.52
CA ALA A 53 -0.74 12.69 8.14
C ALA A 53 -1.90 12.35 7.17
N GLU A 54 -2.56 11.20 7.33
CA GLU A 54 -3.75 10.82 6.54
C GLU A 54 -4.91 11.84 6.70
N LEU A 55 -5.02 12.46 7.88
CA LEU A 55 -6.04 13.48 8.18
C LEU A 55 -5.65 14.89 7.72
N GLY A 56 -4.53 15.05 7.01
CA GLY A 56 -4.03 16.35 6.55
C GLY A 56 -3.42 17.21 7.66
N ALA A 57 -3.12 16.64 8.83
CA ALA A 57 -2.33 17.33 9.85
C ALA A 57 -0.85 17.38 9.43
N SER A 58 -0.08 18.29 10.04
CA SER A 58 1.36 18.39 9.83
C SER A 58 2.09 17.16 10.40
N GLY A 59 2.06 16.05 9.68
CA GLY A 59 2.88 14.87 9.95
C GLY A 59 4.33 15.11 9.56
N SER A 60 5.26 14.31 10.09
CA SER A 60 6.65 14.33 9.62
C SER A 60 6.73 13.95 8.15
N GLU A 61 7.76 14.43 7.44
CA GLU A 61 8.02 14.10 6.03
C GLU A 61 7.94 12.60 5.73
N HIS A 62 8.55 11.76 6.59
CA HIS A 62 8.45 10.30 6.49
C HIS A 62 7.00 9.78 6.55
N ALA A 63 6.16 10.38 7.39
CA ALA A 63 4.76 9.97 7.51
C ALA A 63 3.98 10.35 6.25
N GLN A 64 4.27 11.52 5.67
CA GLN A 64 3.65 11.95 4.41
C GLN A 64 4.04 11.04 3.25
N MET A 65 5.32 10.66 3.14
CA MET A 65 5.78 9.71 2.12
C MET A 65 5.17 8.32 2.28
N ILE A 66 5.04 7.82 3.51
CA ILE A 66 4.35 6.54 3.78
C ILE A 66 2.88 6.64 3.36
N VAL A 67 2.19 7.75 3.66
CA VAL A 67 0.80 7.97 3.24
C VAL A 67 0.68 8.05 1.72
N ALA A 68 1.61 8.71 1.03
CA ALA A 68 1.65 8.75 -0.44
C ALA A 68 1.83 7.35 -1.04
N ASN A 69 2.65 6.50 -0.42
CA ASN A 69 2.77 5.09 -0.80
C ASN A 69 1.45 4.34 -0.63
N VAL A 70 0.76 4.49 0.51
CA VAL A 70 -0.57 3.89 0.74
C VAL A 70 -1.54 4.32 -0.37
N GLN A 71 -1.59 5.61 -0.70
CA GLN A 71 -2.46 6.15 -1.75
C GLN A 71 -2.11 5.61 -3.14
N ALA A 72 -0.82 5.46 -3.45
CA ALA A 72 -0.36 4.86 -4.69
C ALA A 72 -0.79 3.40 -4.80
N MET A 73 -0.68 2.62 -3.70
CA MET A 73 -1.12 1.23 -3.67
C MET A 73 -2.65 1.09 -3.71
N THR A 74 -3.41 1.98 -3.07
CA THR A 74 -4.87 2.02 -3.22
C THR A 74 -5.25 2.27 -4.68
N SER A 75 -4.60 3.24 -5.33
CA SER A 75 -4.80 3.52 -6.76
C SER A 75 -4.45 2.30 -7.63
N ALA A 76 -3.41 1.54 -7.24
CA ALA A 76 -3.04 0.32 -7.92
C ALA A 76 -4.11 -0.77 -7.81
N LEU A 77 -4.72 -0.94 -6.64
CA LEU A 77 -5.82 -1.88 -6.42
C LEU A 77 -7.05 -1.50 -7.23
N ASP A 78 -7.41 -0.21 -7.28
CA ASP A 78 -8.54 0.30 -8.06
C ASP A 78 -8.35 0.10 -9.58
N LEU A 79 -7.09 0.07 -10.04
CA LEU A 79 -6.72 -0.08 -11.45
C LEU A 79 -6.23 -1.50 -11.80
N ALA A 80 -6.29 -2.45 -10.85
CA ALA A 80 -5.66 -3.75 -10.97
C ALA A 80 -6.21 -4.59 -12.14
N GLU A 81 -7.47 -4.36 -12.55
CA GLU A 81 -8.07 -5.03 -13.70
C GLU A 81 -7.49 -4.56 -15.05
N HIS A 82 -6.81 -3.40 -15.07
CA HIS A 82 -6.27 -2.74 -16.26
C HIS A 82 -4.85 -2.22 -16.02
N MET A 83 -3.88 -3.14 -15.95
CA MET A 83 -2.46 -2.80 -15.77
C MET A 83 -1.81 -2.34 -17.08
N ASP A 84 -2.18 -1.15 -17.54
CA ASP A 84 -1.61 -0.47 -18.70
C ASP A 84 -0.66 0.69 -18.30
N THR A 85 -0.09 1.37 -19.29
CA THR A 85 0.80 2.52 -19.04
C THR A 85 0.10 3.65 -18.30
N GLY A 86 -1.20 3.87 -18.54
CA GLY A 86 -1.98 4.89 -17.86
C GLY A 86 -2.10 4.59 -16.37
N ALA A 87 -2.34 3.33 -16.01
CA ALA A 87 -2.39 2.88 -14.62
C ALA A 87 -1.07 3.08 -13.88
N ILE A 88 0.05 2.74 -14.52
CA ILE A 88 1.39 2.95 -13.95
C ILE A 88 1.65 4.44 -13.68
N LEU A 89 1.30 5.32 -14.63
CA LEU A 89 1.46 6.77 -14.46
C LEU A 89 0.55 7.34 -13.35
N ALA A 90 -0.66 6.79 -13.18
CA ALA A 90 -1.56 7.20 -12.11
C ALA A 90 -0.98 6.84 -10.73
N MET A 91 -0.47 5.61 -10.56
CA MET A 91 0.21 5.18 -9.33
C MET A 91 1.43 6.05 -9.02
N HIS A 92 2.25 6.34 -10.04
CA HIS A 92 3.45 7.17 -9.89
C HIS A 92 3.11 8.60 -9.45
N ARG A 93 2.06 9.21 -10.02
CA ARG A 93 1.61 10.54 -9.59
C ARG A 93 1.15 10.53 -8.13
N ALA A 94 0.38 9.52 -7.73
CA ALA A 94 -0.06 9.41 -6.33
C ALA A 94 1.13 9.28 -5.36
N LEU A 95 2.19 8.56 -5.76
CA LEU A 95 3.39 8.39 -4.94
C LEU A 95 4.22 9.68 -4.82
N LEU A 96 4.38 10.44 -5.91
CA LEU A 96 5.29 11.60 -5.94
C LEU A 96 4.65 12.94 -5.60
N ALA A 97 3.31 13.04 -5.58
CA ALA A 97 2.60 14.32 -5.41
C ALA A 97 3.02 15.13 -4.18
N SER A 98 3.54 14.50 -3.12
CA SER A 98 4.02 15.18 -1.90
C SER A 98 5.51 15.53 -1.91
N SER A 99 6.30 14.87 -2.76
CA SER A 99 7.78 14.89 -2.70
C SER A 99 8.42 15.54 -3.94
N ASP A 100 7.76 15.47 -5.09
CA ASP A 100 8.15 16.12 -6.35
C ASP A 100 6.88 16.49 -7.17
N PRO A 101 6.12 17.52 -6.72
CA PRO A 101 4.81 17.90 -7.29
C PRO A 101 4.84 18.56 -8.68
#